data_AF-A0A8C2FJG3-F1
#
_entry.id   AF-A0A8C2FJG3-F1
#
_cell.length_a   1.000
_cell.length_b   1.000
_cell.length_c   1.000
_cell.angle_alpha   90.00
_cell.angle_beta   90.00
_cell.angle_gamma   90.00
#
_symmetry.space_group_name_H-M   'P 1'
#
loop_
_entity.id
_entity.type
_entity.pdbx_description
1 polymer ?
#
loop_
_entity_poly.entity_id
_entity_poly.type
_entity_poly.pdbx_seq_one_letter_code
_entity_poly.pdbx_strand_id
1 'polypeptide(L)' 'MLALVMFSMGCTVEARKLWLHIRRPWGIFIGFLCQFGIMPFTAFALSLIFNVLPIQAVVIIIMGCCPGGSSSNVFCY' A
#
# COMPACT_ATOMS: atom_id res chain seq x y z
N MET A 1 1.36 -5.45 18.29
CA MET A 1 0.23 -4.62 17.82
C MET A 1 -0.15 -4.85 16.37
N LEU A 2 0.79 -4.85 15.41
CA LEU A 2 0.47 -5.01 13.98
C LEU A 2 -0.42 -6.24 13.67
N ALA A 3 -0.11 -7.40 14.25
CA ALA A 3 -0.94 -8.60 14.08
C ALA A 3 -2.39 -8.41 14.53
N LEU A 4 -2.63 -7.71 15.65
CA LEU A 4 -3.98 -7.42 16.14
C LEU A 4 -4.71 -6.44 15.22
N VAL A 5 -4.01 -5.43 14.69
CA VAL A 5 -4.58 -4.47 13.73
C VAL A 5 -4.97 -5.19 12.43
N MET A 6 -4.10 -6.06 11.90
CA MET A 6 -4.40 -6.83 10.69
C MET A 6 -5.53 -7.85 10.91
N PHE A 7 -5.58 -8.48 12.09
CA PHE A 7 -6.70 -9.37 12.46
C PHE A 7 -8.02 -8.60 12.52
N SER A 8 -8.05 -7.45 13.20
CA SER A 8 -9.24 -6.59 13.27
C SER A 8 -9.68 -6.13 11.88
N MET A 9 -8.74 -5.77 10.99
CA MET A 9 -9.06 -5.43 9.60
C MET A 9 -9.75 -6.60 8.90
N GLY A 10 -9.22 -7.83 9.06
CA GLY A 10 -9.84 -9.04 8.52
C GLY A 10 -11.28 -9.27 9.00
N CYS A 11 -11.56 -9.04 10.28
CA CYS A 11 -12.91 -9.17 10.84
C CYS A 11 -13.93 -8.16 10.27
N THR A 12 -13.47 -7.02 9.73
CA THR A 12 -14.34 -6.01 9.11
C THR A 12 -14.62 -6.24 7.62
N VAL A 13 -13.93 -7.20 6.98
CA VAL A 13 -14.10 -7.48 5.55
C VAL A 13 -15.36 -8.31 5.30
N GLU A 14 -16.27 -7.76 4.49
CA GLU A 14 -17.49 -8.45 4.08
C GLU A 14 -17.31 -9.09 2.69
N ALA A 15 -17.49 -10.40 2.59
CA ALA A 15 -17.29 -11.16 1.35
C ALA A 15 -18.11 -10.64 0.16
N ARG A 16 -19.34 -10.14 0.43
CA ARG A 16 -20.21 -9.55 -0.60
C ARG A 16 -19.61 -8.28 -1.21
N LYS A 17 -18.99 -7.42 -0.39
CA LYS A 17 -18.33 -6.19 -0.87
C LYS A 17 -17.08 -6.53 -1.68
N LEU A 18 -16.30 -7.52 -1.24
CA LEU A 18 -15.15 -8.04 -1.98
C LEU A 18 -15.57 -8.53 -3.38
N TRP A 19 -16.64 -9.32 -3.44
CA TRP A 19 -17.17 -9.84 -4.70
C TRP A 19 -17.57 -8.74 -5.69
N LEU A 20 -18.15 -7.65 -5.18
CA LEU A 20 -18.54 -6.51 -6.00
C LEU A 20 -17.33 -5.80 -6.62
N HIS A 21 -16.23 -5.68 -5.86
CA HIS A 21 -14.97 -5.10 -6.33
C HIS A 21 -14.29 -6.02 -7.35
N ILE A 22 -14.28 -7.33 -7.13
CA ILE A 22 -13.74 -8.32 -8.10
C ILE A 22 -14.52 -8.26 -9.42
N ARG A 23 -15.84 -8.05 -9.37
CA ARG A 23 -16.69 -7.94 -10.57
C ARG A 23 -16.43 -6.67 -11.39
N ARG A 24 -15.85 -5.63 -10.79
CA ARG A 24 -15.41 -4.40 -11.48
C ARG A 24 -13.94 -4.11 -11.18
N PRO A 25 -13.01 -4.87 -11.80
CA PRO A 25 -11.60 -4.89 -11.40
C PRO A 25 -10.81 -3.63 -11.80
N TRP A 26 -11.38 -2.74 -12.62
CA TRP A 26 -10.65 -1.59 -13.16
C TRP A 26 -10.09 -0.67 -12.06
N GLY A 27 -10.87 -0.43 -11.00
CA GLY A 27 -10.42 0.36 -9.85
C GLY A 27 -9.31 -0.35 -9.04
N ILE A 28 -9.42 -1.66 -8.85
CA ILE A 28 -8.39 -2.47 -8.18
C ILE A 28 -7.09 -2.41 -8.97
N PHE A 29 -7.15 -2.56 -10.29
CA PHE A 29 -5.97 -2.58 -11.15
C PHE A 29 -5.23 -1.23 -11.13
N ILE A 30 -5.97 -0.12 -11.26
CA ILE A 30 -5.38 1.23 -11.17
C ILE A 30 -4.76 1.43 -9.79
N GLY A 31 -5.50 1.09 -8.72
CA GLY A 31 -4.99 1.20 -7.35
C GLY A 31 -3.71 0.39 -7.13
N PHE A 32 -3.67 -0.84 -7.64
CA PHE A 32 -2.50 -1.72 -7.56
C PHE A 32 -1.30 -1.13 -8.32
N LEU A 33 -1.52 -0.63 -9.54
CA LEU A 33 -0.47 -0.03 -10.35
C LEU A 33 0.08 1.25 -9.70
N CYS A 34 -0.78 2.08 -9.10
CA CYS A 34 -0.35 3.24 -8.34
C CYS A 34 0.43 2.84 -7.08
N GLN A 35 -0.09 1.87 -6.31
CA GLN A 35 0.51 1.47 -5.04
C GLN A 35 1.87 0.78 -5.22
N PHE A 36 1.99 -0.15 -6.17
CA PHE A 36 3.20 -0.95 -6.36
C PHE A 36 4.06 -0.50 -7.54
N GLY A 37 3.58 0.45 -8.34
CA GLY A 37 4.39 1.11 -9.38
C GLY A 37 4.93 2.45 -8.87
N ILE A 38 4.03 3.40 -8.59
CA ILE A 38 4.40 4.78 -8.29
C ILE A 38 5.12 4.87 -6.93
N MET A 39 4.62 4.18 -5.90
CA MET A 39 5.21 4.31 -4.55
C MET A 39 6.64 3.75 -4.46
N PRO A 40 6.97 2.55 -4.99
CA PRO A 40 8.35 2.05 -5.02
C PRO A 40 9.25 2.89 -5.93
N PHE A 41 8.73 3.34 -7.08
CA PHE A 41 9.50 4.17 -8.01
C PHE A 41 9.89 5.51 -7.38
N THR A 42 8.96 6.16 -6.68
CA THR A 42 9.24 7.41 -5.98
C THR A 42 10.21 7.20 -4.82
N ALA A 43 10.08 6.12 -4.04
CA ALA A 43 11.04 5.76 -2.99
C ALA A 43 12.46 5.57 -3.55
N PHE A 44 12.59 4.86 -4.68
CA PHE A 44 13.87 4.69 -5.37
C PHE A 44 14.42 6.02 -5.90
N ALA A 45 13.61 6.79 -6.62
CA ALA A 45 14.03 8.08 -7.16
C ALA A 45 14.49 9.06 -6.07
N LEU A 46 13.75 9.14 -4.96
CA LEU A 46 14.13 9.96 -3.80
C LEU A 46 15.45 9.46 -3.19
N SER A 47 15.64 8.15 -3.03
CA SER A 47 16.90 7.61 -2.50
C SER A 47 18.12 8.00 -3.34
N LEU A 48 17.97 8.07 -4.66
CA LEU A 48 19.02 8.50 -5.59
C LEU A 48 19.26 10.02 -5.52
N ILE A 49 18.20 10.83 -5.58
CA ILE A 49 18.29 12.30 -5.57
C ILE A 49 18.96 12.79 -4.28
N PHE A 50 18.59 12.22 -3.14
CA PHE A 50 19.09 12.65 -1.84
C PHE A 50 20.43 12.00 -1.42
N ASN A 51 21.02 11.11 -2.25
CA ASN A 51 22.30 10.44 -1.97
C ASN A 51 22.40 9.88 -0.54
N VAL A 52 21.34 9.22 -0.08
CA VAL A 52 21.28 8.65 1.27
C VAL A 52 22.21 7.44 1.41
N LEU A 53 22.61 7.10 2.64
CA LEU A 53 23.45 5.92 2.85
C LEU A 53 22.75 4.65 2.36
N PRO A 54 23.48 3.62 1.89
CA PRO A 54 22.89 2.39 1.35
C PRO A 54 21.85 1.75 2.28
N ILE A 55 22.12 1.75 3.59
CA ILE A 55 21.20 1.21 4.59
C ILE A 55 19.88 2.00 4.67
N GLN A 56 19.93 3.32 4.53
CA GLN A 56 18.74 4.18 4.54
C GLN A 56 17.95 4.03 3.25
N ALA A 57 18.62 3.91 2.10
CA ALA A 57 17.98 3.65 0.82
C ALA A 57 17.15 2.35 0.87
N VAL A 58 17.71 1.29 1.44
CA VAL A 58 17.01 0.01 1.62
C VAL A 58 15.75 0.18 2.47
N VAL A 59 15.82 0.90 3.60
CA VAL A 59 14.65 1.15 4.44
C VAL A 59 13.58 1.94 3.68
N ILE A 60 13.97 2.99 2.94
CA ILE A 60 13.04 3.82 2.16
C ILE A 60 12.34 2.99 1.08
N ILE A 61 13.08 2.14 0.37
CA ILE A 61 12.52 1.27 -0.68
C ILE A 61 11.59 0.22 -0.07
N ILE A 62 11.97 -0.41 1.04
CA ILE A 62 11.11 -1.37 1.76
C ILE A 62 9.79 -0.70 2.15
N MET A 63 9.85 0.52 2.70
CA MET A 63 8.65 1.29 3.07
C MET A 63 7.78 1.63 1.85
N GLY A 64 8.39 2.00 0.72
CA GLY A 64 7.68 2.26 -0.54
C GLY A 64 7.01 1.01 -1.14
N CYS A 65 7.51 -0.18 -0.82
CA CYS A 65 6.94 -1.47 -1.24
C CYS A 65 5.85 -1.98 -0.29
N CYS A 66 5.62 -1.35 0.86
CA CYS A 66 4.56 -1.76 1.79
C CYS A 66 3.16 -1.46 1.22
N PRO A 67 2.16 -2.32 1.51
CA PRO A 67 0.77 -2.04 1.13
C PRO A 67 0.21 -0.84 1.90
N GLY A 68 -0.86 -0.23 1.37
CA GLY A 68 -1.56 0.86 2.03
C GLY A 68 -2.14 0.47 3.39
N GLY A 69 -2.12 1.41 4.35
CA GLY A 69 -2.58 1.19 5.72
C GLY A 69 -4.08 1.46 5.91
N SER A 70 -4.69 0.85 6.94
CA SER A 70 -6.14 0.94 7.20
C SER A 70 -6.68 2.36 7.42
N SER A 71 -5.82 3.33 7.77
CA SER A 71 -6.21 4.74 7.91
C SER A 71 -6.68 5.37 6.61
N SER A 72 -6.22 4.88 5.44
CA SER A 72 -6.68 5.41 4.14
C SER A 72 -8.19 5.18 3.94
N ASN A 73 -8.75 4.13 4.53
CA ASN A 73 -10.19 3.86 4.46
C ASN A 73 -11.01 4.95 5.18
N VAL A 74 -10.46 5.56 6.24
CA VAL A 74 -11.11 6.65 6.98
C VAL A 74 -11.02 7.96 6.22
N PHE A 75 -9.90 8.23 5.55
CA PHE A 75 -9.73 9.46 4.76
C PHE A 75 -10.55 9.47 3.47
N CYS A 76 -10.85 8.29 2.90
CA CYS A 76 -11.63 8.16 1.67
C CYS A 76 -13.15 8.06 1.90
N TYR A 77 -13.60 8.00 3.17
CA TYR A 77 -15.01 7.99 3.54
C TYR A 77 -15.51 9.41 3.78
#